data_AF-S2RCE2-F1
#
_entry.id   AF-S2RCE2-F1
#
_cell.length_a   1.000
_cell.length_b   1.000
_cell.length_c   1.000
_cell.angle_alpha   90.00
_cell.angle_beta   90.00
_cell.angle_gamma   90.00
#
_symmetry.space_group_name_H-M   'P 1'
#
loop_
_entity.id
_entity.type
_entity.pdbx_description
1 polymer ?
#
loop_
_entity_poly.entity_id
_entity_poly.type
_entity_poly.pdbx_seq_one_letter_code
_entity_poly.pdbx_strand_id
1 'polypeptide(L)'
;MRLRNKQWAKPLILAHPEMILVRPEKMQGHWQSRFDQSRPLYLEVGSGKGQFIVEMAKTHPDRNFIALELQEAAVAMILKKQVALKLPNLQLVLGDGADLTDYFSEGEIDGLFLNFSDPWPKTRHEKRRLTYRDFLRQYQAIMKPDALL
;
A
#
# COMPACT_ATOMS: atom_id res chain seq x y z
N MET A 1 3.05 15.65 9.79
CA MET A 1 3.73 16.74 9.04
C MET A 1 3.30 16.64 7.58
N ARG A 2 2.53 17.61 7.06
CA ARG A 2 2.05 17.57 5.67
C ARG A 2 3.23 17.70 4.71
N LEU A 3 3.39 16.75 3.79
CA LEU A 3 4.44 16.83 2.79
C LEU A 3 4.15 18.02 1.86
N ARG A 4 5.19 18.80 1.55
CA ARG A 4 5.08 19.85 0.53
C ARG A 4 4.80 19.21 -0.82
N ASN A 5 3.98 19.86 -1.63
CA ASN A 5 3.77 19.45 -3.01
C ASN A 5 5.11 19.39 -3.75
N LYS A 6 5.31 18.35 -4.57
CA LYS A 6 6.52 18.13 -5.35
C LYS A 6 6.11 18.05 -6.81
N GLN A 7 6.42 19.09 -7.59
CA GLN A 7 6.02 19.15 -9.00
C GLN A 7 6.53 17.99 -9.85
N TRP A 8 7.61 17.32 -9.42
CA TRP A 8 8.16 16.14 -10.07
C TRP A 8 7.41 14.83 -9.78
N ALA A 9 6.52 14.80 -8.78
CA ALA A 9 5.85 13.56 -8.34
C ALA A 9 4.91 13.01 -9.41
N LYS A 10 3.96 13.82 -9.87
CA LYS A 10 3.01 13.42 -10.92
C LYS A 10 3.68 12.94 -12.23
N PRO A 11 4.67 13.66 -12.82
CA PRO A 11 5.38 13.15 -13.99
C PRO A 11 6.06 11.80 -13.76
N LEU A 12 6.67 11.59 -12.59
CA LEU A 12 7.31 10.31 -12.26
C LEU A 12 6.28 9.19 -12.17
N ILE A 13 5.14 9.42 -11.53
CA ILE A 13 4.06 8.43 -11.41
C ILE A 13 3.53 8.02 -12.78
N LEU A 14 3.26 9.00 -13.66
CA LEU A 14 2.77 8.75 -15.01
C LEU A 14 3.79 8.01 -15.89
N ALA A 15 5.08 8.14 -15.60
CA ALA A 15 6.15 7.46 -16.34
C ALA A 15 6.34 5.99 -15.94
N HIS A 16 5.73 5.52 -14.85
CA HIS A 16 5.92 4.17 -14.30
C HIS A 16 4.62 3.39 -14.02
N PRO A 17 3.68 3.28 -14.99
CA PRO A 17 2.42 2.56 -14.79
C PRO A 17 2.60 1.06 -14.49
N GLU A 18 3.78 0.50 -14.73
CA GLU A 18 4.17 -0.87 -14.38
C GLU A 18 4.49 -1.07 -12.89
N MET A 19 4.85 0.00 -12.17
CA MET A 19 5.21 -0.06 -10.74
C MET A 19 4.17 0.58 -9.82
N ILE A 20 3.38 1.53 -10.34
CA ILE A 20 2.37 2.25 -9.57
C ILE A 20 1.03 2.31 -10.28
N LEU A 21 -0.04 2.10 -9.52
CA LEU A 21 -1.41 2.33 -9.96
C LEU A 21 -2.02 3.49 -9.16
N VAL A 22 -2.74 4.37 -9.86
CA VAL A 22 -3.51 5.47 -9.25
C VAL A 22 -4.96 5.05 -9.24
N ARG A 23 -5.55 4.87 -8.05
CA ARG A 23 -6.91 4.30 -7.88
C ARG A 23 -7.11 3.03 -8.71
N PRO A 24 -6.53 1.90 -8.27
CA PRO A 24 -6.53 0.67 -9.06
C PRO A 24 -7.97 0.16 -9.22
N GLU A 25 -8.53 0.33 -10.42
CA GLU A 25 -9.80 -0.26 -10.79
C GLU A 25 -9.58 -1.68 -11.30
N LYS A 26 -10.50 -2.59 -11.00
CA LYS A 26 -10.52 -3.98 -11.53
C LYS A 26 -9.28 -4.82 -11.17
N MET A 27 -8.62 -4.50 -10.06
CA MET A 27 -7.46 -5.27 -9.56
C MET A 27 -7.81 -6.38 -8.57
N GLN A 28 -9.05 -6.42 -8.09
CA GLN A 28 -9.55 -7.44 -7.17
C GLN A 28 -9.28 -8.85 -7.72
N GLY A 29 -8.55 -9.67 -6.96
CA GLY A 29 -8.19 -11.04 -7.33
C GLY A 29 -7.09 -11.16 -8.40
N HIS A 30 -6.52 -10.04 -8.85
CA HIS A 30 -5.58 -9.98 -9.96
C HIS A 30 -4.23 -9.36 -9.58
N TRP A 31 -4.00 -9.02 -8.31
CA TRP A 31 -2.74 -8.37 -7.89
C TRP A 31 -1.49 -9.18 -8.22
N GLN A 32 -1.57 -10.50 -8.16
CA GLN A 32 -0.42 -11.37 -8.48
C GLN A 32 0.08 -11.21 -9.92
N SER A 33 -0.77 -10.78 -10.87
CA SER A 33 -0.38 -10.51 -12.26
C SER A 33 0.57 -9.32 -12.44
N ARG A 34 0.70 -8.48 -11.40
CA ARG A 34 1.57 -7.30 -11.37
C ARG A 34 3.00 -7.60 -10.92
N PHE A 35 3.25 -8.85 -10.54
CA PHE A 35 4.55 -9.32 -10.09
C PHE A 35 5.08 -10.38 -11.07
N ASP A 36 6.40 -10.53 -11.12
CA ASP A 36 7.03 -11.55 -11.97
C ASP A 36 6.68 -12.99 -11.53
N GLN A 37 6.38 -13.17 -10.24
CA GLN A 37 6.05 -14.46 -9.65
C GLN A 37 4.94 -14.30 -8.62
N SER A 38 4.04 -15.28 -8.56
CA SER A 38 3.05 -15.37 -7.49
C SER A 38 3.72 -15.83 -6.19
N ARG A 39 3.60 -15.00 -5.15
CA ARG A 39 4.19 -15.20 -3.82
C ARG A 39 3.22 -14.69 -2.75
N PRO A 40 3.42 -15.03 -1.47
CA PRO A 40 2.64 -14.44 -0.38
C PRO A 40 2.59 -12.91 -0.48
N LEU A 41 1.39 -12.35 -0.45
CA LEU A 41 1.12 -10.94 -0.72
C LEU A 41 0.87 -10.17 0.56
N TYR A 42 1.73 -9.18 0.85
CA TYR A 42 1.65 -8.34 2.02
C TYR A 42 1.29 -6.90 1.65
N LEU A 43 0.42 -6.28 2.43
CA LEU A 43 -0.02 -4.90 2.25
C LEU A 43 0.50 -4.01 3.39
N GLU A 44 1.05 -2.84 3.08
CA GLU A 44 1.20 -1.77 4.07
C GLU A 44 0.20 -0.64 3.76
N VAL A 45 -0.61 -0.25 4.75
CA VAL A 45 -1.54 0.87 4.63
C VAL A 45 -0.94 2.11 5.30
N GLY A 46 -0.72 3.16 4.50
CA GLY A 46 -0.09 4.40 4.95
C GLY A 46 1.44 4.32 4.95
N SER A 47 2.04 3.85 3.86
CA SER A 47 3.49 3.63 3.73
C SER A 47 4.37 4.88 3.91
N GLY A 48 3.80 6.08 3.84
CA GLY A 48 4.51 7.34 4.02
C GLY A 48 5.66 7.49 3.03
N LYS A 49 6.89 7.57 3.54
CA LYS A 49 8.10 7.69 2.71
C LYS A 49 8.69 6.32 2.29
N GLY A 50 8.01 5.23 2.65
CA GLY A 50 8.36 3.84 2.32
C GLY A 50 9.74 3.44 2.78
N GLN A 51 10.14 3.75 4.02
CA GLN A 51 11.36 3.17 4.59
C GLN A 51 11.12 1.70 4.91
N PHE A 52 10.02 1.39 5.60
CA PHE A 52 9.64 0.04 5.98
C PHE A 52 9.44 -0.87 4.76
N ILE A 53 8.51 -0.54 3.87
CA ILE A 53 8.15 -1.44 2.76
C ILE A 53 9.28 -1.67 1.76
N VAL A 54 10.13 -0.66 1.53
CA VAL A 54 11.30 -0.81 0.65
C VAL A 54 12.32 -1.76 1.28
N GLU A 55 12.50 -1.70 2.59
CA GLU A 55 13.39 -2.63 3.29
C GLU A 55 12.80 -4.03 3.31
N MET A 56 11.50 -4.18 3.60
CA MET A 56 10.82 -5.47 3.56
C MET A 56 10.91 -6.14 2.18
N ALA A 57 10.69 -5.38 1.10
CA ALA A 57 10.81 -5.90 -0.25
C ALA A 57 12.24 -6.35 -0.58
N LYS A 58 13.26 -5.65 -0.05
CA LYS A 58 14.68 -6.04 -0.20
C LYS A 58 15.03 -7.29 0.59
N THR A 59 14.63 -7.36 1.85
CA THR A 59 15.03 -8.43 2.77
C THR A 59 14.25 -9.72 2.54
N HIS A 60 13.04 -9.62 2.00
CA HIS A 60 12.15 -10.75 1.72
C HIS A 60 11.79 -10.85 0.23
N PRO A 61 12.75 -11.22 -0.64
CA PRO A 61 12.46 -11.46 -2.06
C PRO A 61 11.51 -12.63 -2.28
N ASP A 62 11.26 -13.47 -1.27
CA ASP A 62 10.29 -14.57 -1.26
C ASP A 62 8.82 -14.11 -1.14
N ARG A 63 8.58 -12.80 -0.95
CA ARG A 63 7.24 -12.22 -0.74
C ARG A 63 6.97 -11.08 -1.70
N ASN A 64 5.70 -10.85 -2.01
CA ASN A 64 5.23 -9.70 -2.76
C ASN A 64 4.65 -8.65 -1.81
N PHE A 65 4.91 -7.38 -2.10
CA PHE A 65 4.51 -6.26 -1.26
C PHE A 65 3.71 -5.23 -2.06
N ILE A 66 2.66 -4.71 -1.43
CA ILE A 66 1.90 -3.56 -1.93
C ILE A 66 2.01 -2.43 -0.90
N ALA A 67 2.44 -1.26 -1.35
CA ALA A 67 2.45 -0.03 -0.56
C ALA A 67 1.26 0.85 -0.93
N LEU A 68 0.28 0.99 -0.04
CA LEU A 68 -0.86 1.88 -0.22
C LEU A 68 -0.60 3.22 0.49
N GLU A 69 -0.71 4.31 -0.25
CA GLU A 69 -0.49 5.65 0.28
C GLU A 69 -1.43 6.68 -0.36
N LEU A 70 -1.96 7.58 0.47
CA LEU A 70 -2.90 8.62 0.07
C LEU A 70 -2.20 9.85 -0.51
N GLN A 71 -0.98 10.16 -0.04
CA GLN A 71 -0.23 11.34 -0.46
C GLN A 71 0.67 11.06 -1.67
N GLU A 72 0.35 11.69 -2.81
CA GLU A 72 1.12 11.63 -4.06
C GLU A 72 2.63 11.89 -3.85
N ALA A 73 2.97 12.92 -3.07
CA ALA A 73 4.37 13.27 -2.82
C ALA A 73 5.12 12.20 -2.01
N ALA A 74 4.41 11.41 -1.20
CA ALA A 74 5.01 10.37 -0.37
C ALA A 74 5.22 9.09 -1.19
N VAL A 75 4.18 8.62 -1.90
CA VAL A 75 4.29 7.45 -2.78
C VAL A 75 5.31 7.66 -3.91
N ALA A 76 5.42 8.87 -4.45
CA ALA A 76 6.45 9.20 -5.46
C ALA A 76 7.88 9.09 -4.90
N MET A 77 8.08 9.31 -3.59
CA MET A 77 9.39 9.04 -2.97
C MET A 77 9.69 7.55 -2.86
N ILE A 78 8.66 6.71 -2.65
CA ILE A 78 8.80 5.25 -2.66
C ILE A 78 9.15 4.79 -4.08
N LEU A 79 8.43 5.27 -5.08
CA LEU A 79 8.67 4.99 -6.49
C LEU A 79 10.10 5.34 -6.91
N LYS A 80 10.59 6.52 -6.52
CA LYS A 80 11.97 6.93 -6.80
C LYS A 80 12.99 5.95 -6.21
N LYS A 81 12.75 5.43 -5.01
CA LYS A 81 13.61 4.41 -4.38
C LYS A 81 13.50 3.07 -5.09
N GLN A 82 12.28 2.62 -5.41
CA GLN A 82 12.02 1.37 -6.10
C GLN A 82 12.73 1.32 -7.46
N VAL A 83 12.66 2.39 -8.26
CA VAL A 83 13.34 2.49 -9.56
C VAL A 83 14.86 2.37 -9.39
N ALA A 84 15.43 3.06 -8.40
CA ALA A 84 16.87 3.02 -8.15
C ALA A 84 17.35 1.64 -7.64
N LEU A 85 16.51 0.96 -6.86
CA LEU A 85 16.85 -0.31 -6.19
C LEU A 85 16.40 -1.55 -6.98
N LYS A 86 15.61 -1.36 -8.03
CA LYS A 86 15.03 -2.42 -8.89
C LYS A 86 14.36 -3.52 -8.06
N LEU A 87 13.27 -3.18 -7.38
CA LEU A 87 12.50 -4.11 -6.55
C LEU A 87 11.29 -4.66 -7.34
N PRO A 88 11.38 -5.87 -7.92
CA PRO A 88 10.31 -6.44 -8.74
C PRO A 88 9.13 -6.97 -7.90
N ASN A 89 9.35 -7.19 -6.60
CA ASN A 89 8.37 -7.70 -5.65
C ASN A 89 7.66 -6.58 -4.86
N LEU A 90 7.68 -5.35 -5.37
CA LEU A 90 7.01 -4.20 -4.78
C LEU A 90 6.06 -3.56 -5.81
N GLN A 91 4.81 -3.35 -5.44
CA GLN A 91 3.85 -2.54 -6.21
C GLN A 91 3.37 -1.38 -5.34
N LEU A 92 3.08 -0.25 -5.98
CA LEU A 92 2.66 0.97 -5.30
C LEU A 92 1.23 1.32 -5.69
N VAL A 93 0.48 1.84 -4.73
CA VAL A 93 -0.88 2.29 -4.94
C VAL A 93 -1.04 3.69 -4.38
N LEU A 94 -1.43 4.62 -5.24
CA LEU A 94 -1.96 5.91 -4.82
C LEU A 94 -3.47 5.78 -4.66
N GLY A 95 -3.92 5.62 -3.43
CA GLY A 95 -5.32 5.32 -3.09
C GLY A 95 -5.66 5.57 -1.63
N ASP A 96 -6.94 5.47 -1.28
CA ASP A 96 -7.39 5.64 0.10
C ASP A 96 -7.50 4.27 0.79
N GLY A 97 -7.01 4.17 2.03
CA GLY A 97 -7.17 2.97 2.85
C GLY A 97 -8.62 2.70 3.26
N ALA A 98 -9.53 3.65 3.05
CA ALA A 98 -10.95 3.47 3.29
C ALA A 98 -11.68 2.69 2.19
N ASP A 99 -11.02 2.44 1.04
CA ASP A 99 -11.60 1.80 -0.14
C ASP A 99 -10.96 0.42 -0.43
N LEU A 100 -10.45 -0.28 0.59
CA LEU A 100 -9.66 -1.50 0.37
C LEU A 100 -10.45 -2.61 -0.30
N THR A 101 -11.74 -2.75 0.01
CA THR A 101 -12.61 -3.74 -0.64
C THR A 101 -12.87 -3.44 -2.12
N ASP A 102 -12.62 -2.21 -2.57
CA ASP A 102 -12.70 -1.85 -3.99
C ASP A 102 -11.41 -2.23 -4.73
N TYR A 103 -10.30 -2.39 -4.00
CA TYR A 103 -8.99 -2.68 -4.57
C TYR A 103 -8.63 -4.17 -4.50
N PHE A 104 -9.12 -4.91 -3.49
CA PHE A 104 -8.76 -6.30 -3.22
C PHE A 104 -9.99 -7.20 -3.15
N SER A 105 -9.84 -8.45 -3.59
CA SER A 105 -10.85 -9.50 -3.41
C SER A 105 -10.80 -10.08 -1.99
N GLU A 106 -11.82 -10.85 -1.64
CA GLU A 106 -11.86 -11.58 -0.37
C GLU A 106 -10.65 -12.52 -0.22
N GLY A 107 -9.99 -12.49 0.93
CA GLY A 107 -8.85 -13.36 1.23
C GLY A 107 -7.63 -13.23 0.30
N GLU A 108 -7.46 -12.10 -0.39
CA GLU A 108 -6.40 -11.91 -1.36
C GLU A 108 -5.01 -11.71 -0.74
N ILE A 109 -4.92 -11.15 0.47
CA ILE A 109 -3.64 -10.83 1.13
C ILE A 109 -3.29 -11.79 2.28
N ASP A 110 -1.99 -12.06 2.43
CA ASP A 110 -1.39 -12.95 3.43
C ASP A 110 -0.94 -12.21 4.70
N GLY A 111 -0.88 -10.88 4.67
CA GLY A 111 -0.61 -10.06 5.84
C GLY A 111 -0.77 -8.57 5.58
N LEU A 112 -0.99 -7.82 6.65
CA LEU A 112 -1.16 -6.37 6.63
C LEU A 112 -0.21 -5.73 7.64
N PHE A 113 0.35 -4.57 7.29
CA PHE A 113 1.18 -3.76 8.17
C PHE A 113 0.56 -2.39 8.40
N LEU A 114 0.47 -1.99 9.68
CA LEU A 114 0.09 -0.64 10.11
C LEU A 114 1.22 0.01 10.91
N ASN A 115 2.05 0.79 10.24
CA ASN A 115 3.20 1.44 10.86
C ASN A 115 2.89 2.91 11.19
N PHE A 116 2.88 3.24 12.48
CA PHE A 116 2.77 4.63 12.98
C PHE A 116 1.59 5.42 12.37
N SER A 117 0.44 4.76 12.20
CA SER A 117 -0.78 5.37 11.68
C SER A 117 -1.22 6.58 12.52
N ASP A 118 -1.88 7.56 11.88
CA ASP A 118 -2.30 8.79 12.55
C ASP A 118 -3.18 8.48 13.78
N PRO A 119 -2.82 8.96 14.99
CA PRO A 119 -3.50 8.56 16.23
C PRO A 119 -4.88 9.19 16.40
N TRP A 120 -5.16 10.29 15.69
CA TRP A 120 -6.42 11.06 15.77
C TRP A 120 -6.95 11.22 17.22
N PRO A 121 -6.30 12.02 18.07
CA PRO A 121 -6.58 12.04 19.51
C PRO A 121 -7.95 12.61 19.87
N LYS A 122 -8.54 13.46 19.03
CA LYS A 122 -9.86 14.06 19.26
C LYS A 122 -10.96 13.04 18.99
N THR A 123 -11.93 12.88 19.90
CA THR A 123 -13.05 11.93 19.79
C THR A 123 -13.81 12.05 18.46
N ARG A 124 -14.05 13.27 17.98
CA ARG A 124 -14.69 13.52 16.68
C ARG A 124 -13.94 12.95 15.46
N HIS A 125 -12.67 12.57 15.63
CA HIS A 125 -11.83 11.99 14.58
C HIS A 125 -11.58 10.48 14.79
N GLU A 126 -12.23 9.84 15.77
CA GLU A 126 -12.06 8.42 16.07
C GLU A 126 -12.24 7.53 14.83
N LYS A 127 -13.25 7.82 14.01
CA LYS A 127 -13.55 7.08 12.77
C LYS A 127 -12.44 7.16 11.70
N ARG A 128 -11.46 8.05 11.86
CA ARG A 128 -10.32 8.20 10.94
C ARG A 128 -9.12 7.33 11.34
N ARG A 129 -9.16 6.70 12.52
CA ARG A 129 -8.10 5.79 12.95
C ARG A 129 -8.18 4.55 12.08
N LEU A 130 -7.04 4.13 11.53
CA LEU A 130 -6.94 2.88 10.75
C LEU A 130 -7.26 1.64 11.60
N THR A 131 -7.25 1.76 12.93
CA THR A 131 -7.68 0.73 13.87
C THR A 131 -9.16 0.83 14.25
N TYR A 132 -9.93 1.74 13.66
CA TYR A 132 -11.37 1.83 13.88
C TYR A 132 -12.08 0.63 13.25
N ARG A 133 -13.19 0.20 13.88
CA ARG A 133 -13.96 -1.01 13.49
C ARG A 133 -14.30 -1.10 12.00
N ASP A 134 -14.52 0.02 11.32
CA ASP A 134 -14.88 0.02 9.90
C ASP A 134 -13.68 -0.39 9.03
N PHE A 135 -12.47 0.06 9.36
CA PHE A 135 -11.23 -0.40 8.72
C PHE A 135 -10.94 -1.86 9.08
N LEU A 136 -11.10 -2.26 10.35
CA LEU A 136 -10.87 -3.64 10.77
C LEU A 136 -11.76 -4.64 10.01
N ARG A 137 -13.00 -4.28 9.71
CA ARG A 137 -13.89 -5.09 8.86
C ARG A 137 -13.37 -5.22 7.43
N GLN A 138 -12.83 -4.14 6.86
CA GLN A 138 -12.23 -4.21 5.53
C GLN A 138 -10.99 -5.10 5.53
N TYR A 139 -10.13 -4.98 6.54
CA TYR A 139 -8.96 -5.85 6.69
C TYR A 139 -9.38 -7.32 6.77
N GLN A 140 -10.35 -7.63 7.63
CA GLN A 140 -10.88 -8.98 7.75
C GLN A 140 -11.43 -9.54 6.42
N ALA A 141 -12.07 -8.70 5.60
CA ALA A 141 -12.59 -9.13 4.31
C ALA A 141 -11.46 -9.49 3.33
N ILE A 142 -10.42 -8.67 3.24
CA ILE A 142 -9.36 -8.85 2.23
C ILE A 142 -8.27 -9.83 2.69
N MET A 143 -8.17 -10.10 3.99
CA MET A 143 -7.16 -10.97 4.59
C MET A 143 -7.58 -12.43 4.60
N LYS A 144 -6.61 -13.34 4.43
CA LYS A 144 -6.84 -14.77 4.69
C LYS A 144 -7.12 -15.03 6.18
N PRO A 145 -7.83 -16.12 6.53
CA PRO A 145 -8.20 -16.43 7.92
C PRO A 145 -7.04 -16.43 8.94
N ASP A 146 -5.82 -16.77 8.51
CA ASP A 146 -4.62 -16.83 9.37
C ASP A 146 -3.61 -15.70 9.11
N ALA A 147 -3.99 -14.69 8.33
CA ALA A 147 -3.13 -13.56 8.03
C ALA A 147 -2.89 -12.69 9.27
N LEU A 148 -1.68 -12.13 9.37
CA LEU A 148 -1.28 -11.26 10.48
C LEU A 148 -1.49 -9.78 10.15
N LEU A 149 -1.90 -9.00 11.16
CA LEU A 149 -2.03 -7.54 11.18
C LEU A 149 -0.99 -6.92 12.12
#